data_AF-A0A1H6RKI8-F1
#
_entry.id   AF-A0A1H6RKI8-F1
#
_cell.length_a   1.000
_cell.length_b   1.000
_cell.length_c   1.000
_cell.angle_alpha   90.00
_cell.angle_beta   90.00
_cell.angle_gamma   90.00
#
_symmetry.space_group_name_H-M   'P 1'
#
loop_
_entity.id
_entity.type
_entity.pdbx_description
1 polymer ?
#
loop_
_entity_poly.entity_id
_entity_poly.type
_entity_poly.pdbx_seq_one_letter_code
_entity_poly.pdbx_strand_id
1 'polypeptide(L)'
;MTNFALNAEARSDLGKGASRRLRRNASLVPAVIYGGDKAPLSVSLVAKDFAKLLENEASYSHVLSLNVDGTVETVLIKALQRHPAKGFVLHADFIRAVADHKLTTSVPLHFINAETADAVKLQGGEISHTMSEVEVSCLPKDLPEFIEVDLAKVAIGQTVHLSDLTVPAGVELVALAHGNDLAVANIHASRVQGE
;
A
#
# COMPACT_ATOMS: atom_id res chain seq x y z
N MET A 1 17.37 6.25 -3.82
CA MET A 1 16.56 5.30 -4.59
C MET A 1 16.77 3.91 -4.00
N THR A 2 15.86 3.52 -3.13
CA THR A 2 15.76 2.16 -2.59
C THR A 2 15.35 1.23 -3.72
N ASN A 3 16.27 0.37 -4.16
CA ASN A 3 15.96 -0.63 -5.18
C ASN A 3 15.36 -1.87 -4.51
N PHE A 4 14.08 -2.13 -4.75
CA PHE A 4 13.41 -3.32 -4.27
C PHE A 4 13.47 -4.42 -5.33
N ALA A 5 14.36 -5.40 -5.10
CA ALA A 5 14.53 -6.55 -5.97
C ALA A 5 14.16 -7.86 -5.25
N LEU A 6 13.43 -8.73 -5.94
CA LEU A 6 13.03 -10.05 -5.46
C LEU A 6 13.29 -11.10 -6.55
N ASN A 7 13.74 -12.27 -6.11
CA ASN A 7 13.83 -13.43 -6.99
C ASN A 7 12.54 -14.26 -6.91
N ALA A 8 12.15 -14.79 -8.05
CA ALA A 8 10.99 -15.65 -8.20
C ALA A 8 11.31 -16.80 -9.15
N GLU A 9 10.62 -17.91 -8.96
CA GLU A 9 10.73 -19.10 -9.80
C GLU A 9 9.39 -19.34 -10.49
N ALA A 10 9.39 -19.66 -11.78
CA ALA A 10 8.16 -20.04 -12.47
C ALA A 10 7.60 -21.35 -11.90
N ARG A 11 6.28 -21.41 -11.67
CA ARG A 11 5.61 -22.61 -11.15
C ARG A 11 4.64 -23.21 -12.17
N SER A 12 4.69 -24.53 -12.27
CA SER A 12 3.77 -25.33 -13.09
C SER A 12 2.75 -26.13 -12.26
N ASP A 13 3.07 -26.49 -11.02
CA ASP A 13 2.15 -27.18 -10.10
C ASP A 13 1.17 -26.19 -9.46
N LEU A 14 -0.12 -26.32 -9.83
CA LEU A 14 -1.18 -25.40 -9.44
C LEU A 14 -2.24 -26.05 -8.54
N GLY A 15 -3.03 -25.22 -7.87
CA GLY A 15 -4.16 -25.65 -7.05
C GLY A 15 -3.89 -25.77 -5.55
N LYS A 16 -4.91 -26.21 -4.81
CA LYS A 16 -4.95 -26.16 -3.33
C LYS A 16 -3.88 -27.02 -2.67
N GLY A 17 -3.66 -28.24 -3.17
CA GLY A 17 -2.69 -29.18 -2.60
C GLY A 17 -1.25 -28.71 -2.80
N ALA A 18 -0.92 -28.33 -4.04
CA ALA A 18 0.37 -27.76 -4.43
C ALA A 18 0.75 -26.56 -3.58
N SER A 19 -0.10 -25.53 -3.53
CA SER A 19 0.14 -24.31 -2.76
C SER A 19 0.33 -24.56 -1.25
N ARG A 20 -0.38 -25.55 -0.69
CA ARG A 20 -0.22 -25.93 0.73
C ARG A 20 1.12 -26.60 0.99
N ARG A 21 1.58 -27.49 0.11
CA ARG A 21 2.90 -28.13 0.22
C ARG A 21 4.02 -27.12 0.03
N LEU A 22 3.87 -26.22 -0.94
CA LEU A 22 4.84 -25.17 -1.26
C LEU A 22 5.10 -24.25 -0.05
N ARG A 23 4.04 -23.83 0.66
CA ARG A 23 4.17 -23.07 1.91
C ARG A 23 4.75 -23.88 3.07
N ARG A 24 4.32 -25.13 3.24
CA ARG A 24 4.67 -25.93 4.43
C ARG A 24 6.07 -26.56 4.34
N ASN A 25 6.45 -27.04 3.17
CA ASN A 25 7.64 -27.88 2.99
C ASN A 25 8.81 -27.08 2.42
N ALA A 26 8.54 -26.13 1.52
CA ALA A 26 9.58 -25.35 0.84
C ALA A 26 9.71 -23.92 1.38
N SER A 27 8.82 -23.49 2.28
CA SER A 27 8.77 -22.12 2.81
C SER A 27 8.71 -21.06 1.69
N LEU A 28 7.97 -21.36 0.64
CA LEU A 28 7.74 -20.47 -0.49
C LEU A 28 6.32 -19.88 -0.43
N VAL A 29 6.13 -18.70 -1.02
CA VAL A 29 4.85 -18.03 -1.18
C VAL A 29 4.43 -18.12 -2.64
N PRO A 30 3.26 -18.69 -2.96
CA PRO A 30 2.73 -18.66 -4.32
C PRO A 30 2.31 -17.24 -4.68
N ALA A 31 2.60 -16.83 -5.91
CA ALA A 31 2.21 -15.53 -6.44
C ALA A 31 1.83 -15.62 -7.92
N VAL A 32 1.25 -14.54 -8.43
CA VAL A 32 0.88 -14.38 -9.85
C VAL A 32 1.30 -13.00 -10.32
N ILE A 33 1.88 -12.94 -11.52
CA ILE A 33 2.18 -11.70 -12.23
C ILE A 33 1.23 -11.60 -13.42
N TYR A 34 0.48 -10.51 -13.52
CA TYR A 34 -0.45 -10.27 -14.61
C TYR A 34 -0.43 -8.80 -15.05
N GLY A 35 -1.19 -8.47 -16.09
CA GLY A 35 -1.25 -7.12 -16.64
C GLY A 35 -0.25 -6.90 -17.77
N GLY A 36 -0.39 -5.74 -18.44
CA GLY A 36 0.22 -5.48 -19.74
C GLY A 36 -0.31 -6.44 -20.81
N ASP A 37 0.46 -6.62 -21.88
CA ASP A 37 0.07 -7.44 -23.03
C ASP A 37 0.49 -8.92 -22.94
N LYS A 38 1.05 -9.33 -21.80
CA LYS A 38 1.55 -10.71 -21.58
C LYS A 38 0.55 -11.55 -20.79
N ALA A 39 0.55 -12.85 -21.07
CA ALA A 39 -0.23 -13.81 -20.29
C ALA A 39 0.14 -13.80 -18.79
N PRO A 40 -0.81 -14.12 -17.89
CA PRO A 40 -0.52 -14.26 -16.47
C PRO A 40 0.52 -15.35 -16.22
N LEU A 41 1.53 -15.05 -15.40
CA LEU A 41 2.59 -15.97 -15.02
C LEU A 41 2.44 -16.34 -13.55
N SER A 42 2.34 -17.63 -13.28
CA SER A 42 2.36 -18.14 -11.92
C SER A 42 3.81 -18.29 -11.46
N VAL A 43 4.13 -17.71 -10.30
CA VAL A 43 5.49 -17.76 -9.73
C VAL A 43 5.48 -18.15 -8.25
N SER A 44 6.64 -18.50 -7.72
CA SER A 44 6.87 -18.69 -6.28
C SER A 44 8.00 -17.78 -5.79
N LEU A 45 7.83 -17.24 -4.59
CA LEU A 45 8.79 -16.38 -3.91
C LEU A 45 9.31 -17.04 -2.64
N VAL A 46 10.53 -16.72 -2.23
CA VAL A 46 11.05 -17.10 -0.92
C VAL A 46 10.31 -16.32 0.17
N ALA A 47 9.65 -17.02 1.11
CA ALA A 47 8.79 -16.36 2.10
C ALA A 47 9.55 -15.37 2.99
N LYS A 48 10.79 -15.70 3.35
CA LYS A 48 11.65 -14.86 4.20
C LYS A 48 11.98 -13.53 3.52
N ASP A 49 12.42 -13.61 2.26
CA ASP A 49 12.82 -12.42 1.50
C ASP A 49 11.62 -11.54 1.21
N PHE A 50 10.47 -12.15 0.90
CA PHE A 50 9.24 -11.40 0.70
C PHE A 50 8.74 -10.76 1.99
N ALA A 51 8.80 -11.45 3.13
CA ALA A 51 8.45 -10.87 4.41
C ALA A 51 9.32 -9.64 4.75
N LYS A 52 10.63 -9.74 4.53
CA LYS A 52 11.57 -8.62 4.74
C LYS A 52 11.26 -7.41 3.85
N LEU A 53 10.87 -7.64 2.60
CA LEU A 53 10.46 -6.57 1.70
C LEU A 53 9.20 -5.85 2.21
N LEU A 54 8.23 -6.62 2.72
CA LEU A 54 6.97 -6.09 3.27
C LEU A 54 7.11 -5.39 4.63
N GLU A 55 8.28 -5.46 5.29
CA GLU A 55 8.58 -4.64 6.46
C GLU A 55 8.77 -3.16 6.10
N ASN A 56 9.09 -2.86 4.84
CA ASN A 56 9.15 -1.50 4.34
C ASN A 56 7.76 -1.07 3.85
N GLU A 57 7.22 -0.03 4.44
CA GLU A 57 5.89 0.50 4.11
C GLU A 57 5.80 1.00 2.66
N ALA A 58 6.89 1.56 2.12
CA ALA A 58 6.94 1.97 0.72
C ALA A 58 6.88 0.79 -0.26
N SER A 59 7.04 -0.46 0.18
CA SER A 59 7.00 -1.63 -0.72
C SER A 59 5.65 -1.84 -1.40
N TYR A 60 4.55 -1.35 -0.80
CA TYR A 60 3.20 -1.44 -1.38
C TYR A 60 2.96 -0.39 -2.46
N SER A 61 3.56 0.79 -2.29
CA SER A 61 3.48 1.95 -3.17
C SER A 61 4.81 2.18 -3.90
N HIS A 62 5.50 1.11 -4.31
CA HIS A 62 6.73 1.24 -5.10
C HIS A 62 6.82 0.16 -6.16
N VAL A 63 7.43 0.53 -7.29
CA VAL A 63 7.72 -0.38 -8.38
C VAL A 63 8.86 -1.34 -7.98
N LEU A 64 8.62 -2.63 -8.10
CA LEU A 64 9.53 -3.71 -7.73
C LEU A 64 10.16 -4.34 -8.97
N SER A 65 11.41 -4.75 -8.85
CA SER A 65 12.09 -5.59 -9.86
C SER A 65 11.99 -7.05 -9.45
N LEU A 66 11.25 -7.84 -10.21
CA LEU A 66 11.03 -9.25 -9.92
C LEU A 66 11.75 -10.10 -10.97
N ASN A 67 12.80 -10.79 -10.55
CA ASN A 67 13.61 -11.65 -11.40
C ASN A 67 13.01 -13.05 -11.45
N VAL A 68 12.36 -13.40 -12.56
CA VAL A 68 11.83 -14.74 -12.83
C VAL A 68 12.84 -15.49 -13.70
N ASP A 69 13.54 -16.47 -13.12
CA ASP A 69 14.45 -17.37 -13.85
C ASP A 69 15.46 -16.66 -14.79
N GLY A 70 15.94 -15.48 -14.40
CA GLY A 70 16.88 -14.65 -15.17
C GLY A 70 16.25 -13.54 -16.01
N THR A 71 14.92 -13.52 -16.14
CA THR A 71 14.17 -12.42 -16.75
C THR A 71 13.63 -11.45 -15.70
N VAL A 72 14.02 -10.18 -15.79
CA VAL A 72 13.55 -9.13 -14.87
C VAL A 72 12.24 -8.54 -15.38
N GLU A 73 11.19 -8.65 -14.58
CA GLU A 73 9.92 -7.96 -14.80
C GLU A 73 9.73 -6.83 -13.79
N THR A 74 9.23 -5.69 -14.27
CA THR A 74 8.90 -4.53 -13.46
C THR A 74 7.44 -4.63 -13.02
N VAL A 75 7.21 -4.76 -11.71
CA VAL A 75 5.90 -5.11 -11.15
C VAL A 75 5.54 -4.26 -9.93
N LEU A 76 4.26 -4.22 -9.59
CA LEU A 76 3.74 -3.57 -8.39
C LEU A 76 2.86 -4.56 -7.62
N ILE A 77 2.90 -4.54 -6.30
CA ILE A 77 2.00 -5.35 -5.47
C ILE A 77 0.58 -4.78 -5.60
N LYS A 78 -0.35 -5.54 -6.16
CA LYS A 78 -1.75 -5.15 -6.25
C LYS A 78 -2.59 -5.69 -5.09
N ALA A 79 -2.33 -6.93 -4.68
CA ALA A 79 -3.03 -7.52 -3.55
C ALA A 79 -2.13 -8.48 -2.77
N LEU A 80 -2.38 -8.54 -1.47
CA LEU A 80 -1.65 -9.41 -0.55
C LEU A 80 -2.66 -10.17 0.31
N GLN A 81 -2.58 -11.49 0.29
CA GLN A 81 -3.37 -12.34 1.18
C GLN A 81 -2.52 -12.75 2.37
N ARG A 82 -2.99 -12.43 3.58
CA ARG A 82 -2.32 -12.80 4.83
C ARG A 82 -3.12 -13.87 5.58
N HIS A 83 -2.42 -14.68 6.36
CA HIS A 83 -3.04 -15.67 7.22
C HIS A 83 -3.72 -14.96 8.41
N PRO A 84 -5.03 -15.09 8.62
CA PRO A 84 -5.77 -14.27 9.59
C PRO A 84 -5.28 -14.45 11.03
N ALA A 85 -4.90 -15.67 11.42
CA ALA A 85 -4.45 -15.96 12.79
C ALA A 85 -2.94 -15.81 13.04
N LYS A 86 -2.11 -15.76 11.99
CA LYS A 86 -0.63 -15.84 12.12
C LYS A 86 0.12 -14.72 11.39
N GLY A 87 -0.57 -13.90 10.59
CA GLY A 87 -0.01 -12.72 9.93
C GLY A 87 0.93 -12.98 8.74
N PHE A 88 1.43 -14.20 8.55
CA PHE A 88 2.31 -14.52 7.42
C PHE A 88 1.57 -14.51 6.07
N VAL A 89 2.31 -14.27 4.99
CA VAL A 89 1.74 -14.17 3.64
C VAL A 89 1.34 -15.54 3.07
N LEU A 90 0.15 -15.61 2.50
CA LEU A 90 -0.41 -16.79 1.84
C LEU A 90 -0.31 -16.75 0.32
N HIS A 91 -0.50 -15.56 -0.26
CA HIS A 91 -0.47 -15.31 -1.69
C HIS A 91 -0.17 -13.84 -1.97
N ALA A 92 0.48 -13.55 -3.10
CA ALA A 92 0.70 -12.20 -3.59
C ALA A 92 0.30 -12.07 -5.05
N ASP A 93 -0.31 -10.93 -5.37
CA ASP A 93 -0.75 -10.57 -6.70
C ASP A 93 0.07 -9.38 -7.17
N PHE A 94 0.77 -9.55 -8.28
CA PHE A 94 1.57 -8.50 -8.89
C PHE A 94 0.95 -8.07 -10.21
N ILE A 95 0.90 -6.75 -10.43
CA ILE A 95 0.56 -6.16 -11.72
C ILE A 95 1.82 -5.64 -12.40
N ARG A 96 1.98 -5.90 -13.70
CA ARG A 96 3.09 -5.37 -14.49
C ARG A 96 2.94 -3.85 -14.63
N ALA A 97 3.98 -3.13 -14.25
CA ALA A 97 4.03 -1.68 -14.41
C ALA A 97 4.49 -1.34 -15.83
N VAL A 98 3.53 -0.98 -16.69
CA VAL A 98 3.80 -0.51 -18.06
C VAL A 98 3.80 1.01 -18.07
N ALA A 99 4.82 1.63 -18.65
CA ALA A 99 5.06 3.07 -18.57
C ALA A 99 3.86 3.94 -18.99
N ASP A 100 3.10 3.49 -20.00
CA ASP A 100 2.01 4.26 -20.61
C ASP A 100 0.62 3.95 -20.03
N HIS A 101 0.52 3.02 -19.08
CA HIS A 101 -0.77 2.63 -18.49
C HIS A 101 -0.93 3.22 -17.09
N LYS A 102 -2.06 3.91 -16.87
CA LYS A 102 -2.49 4.28 -15.52
C LYS A 102 -2.70 3.01 -14.69
N LEU A 103 -2.16 3.00 -13.48
CA LEU A 103 -2.35 1.94 -12.49
C LEU A 103 -3.07 2.52 -11.28
N THR A 104 -3.86 1.68 -10.60
CA THR A 104 -4.44 2.03 -9.31
C THR A 104 -3.72 1.29 -8.19
N THR A 105 -3.26 2.02 -7.18
CA THR A 105 -2.56 1.47 -6.03
C THR A 105 -3.00 2.15 -4.74
N SER A 106 -2.83 1.45 -3.62
CA SER A 106 -2.97 2.05 -2.30
C SER A 106 -1.67 2.74 -1.92
N VAL A 107 -1.75 3.97 -1.42
CA VAL A 107 -0.61 4.76 -0.93
C VAL A 107 -0.86 5.14 0.53
N PRO A 108 0.13 4.95 1.43
CA PRO A 108 0.00 5.32 2.84
C PRO A 108 -0.07 6.85 3.01
N LEU A 109 -0.81 7.27 4.04
CA LEU A 109 -0.94 8.66 4.46
C LEU A 109 -0.04 8.91 5.67
N HIS A 110 0.84 9.91 5.57
CA HIS A 110 1.72 10.33 6.65
C HIS A 110 1.20 11.63 7.27
N PHE A 111 0.75 11.55 8.52
CA PHE A 111 0.26 12.70 9.27
C PHE A 111 1.44 13.45 9.89
N ILE A 112 1.72 14.65 9.38
CA ILE A 112 2.77 15.53 9.90
C ILE A 112 2.17 16.59 10.81
N ASN A 113 2.98 17.14 11.71
CA ASN A 113 2.59 18.20 12.64
C ASN A 113 1.41 17.87 13.58
N ALA A 114 1.09 16.58 13.74
CA ALA A 114 0.05 16.10 14.64
C ALA A 114 0.24 16.60 16.08
N GLU A 115 1.48 16.55 16.57
CA GLU A 115 1.80 17.00 17.93
C GLU A 115 1.85 18.51 18.09
N THR A 116 2.12 19.26 17.02
CA THR A 116 2.29 20.72 17.07
C THR A 116 0.99 21.48 16.81
N ALA A 117 -0.07 20.80 16.37
CA ALA A 117 -1.36 21.40 16.12
C ALA A 117 -1.90 22.13 17.36
N ASP A 118 -2.32 23.39 17.18
CA ASP A 118 -2.84 24.24 18.25
C ASP A 118 -4.05 23.59 18.95
N ALA A 119 -4.87 22.87 18.19
CA ALA A 119 -6.00 22.10 18.69
C ALA A 119 -5.61 20.99 19.69
N VAL A 120 -4.46 20.35 19.50
CA VAL A 120 -3.95 19.31 20.41
C VAL A 120 -3.24 19.96 21.60
N LYS A 121 -2.32 20.88 21.33
CA LYS A 121 -1.47 21.49 22.37
C LYS A 121 -2.21 22.43 23.32
N LEU A 122 -3.03 23.33 22.79
CA LEU A 122 -3.67 24.39 23.58
C LEU A 122 -5.05 24.00 24.06
N GLN A 123 -5.76 23.16 23.31
CA GLN A 123 -7.17 22.87 23.54
C GLN A 123 -7.43 21.41 23.97
N GLY A 124 -6.41 20.57 24.08
CA GLY A 124 -6.54 19.19 24.57
C GLY A 124 -7.33 18.27 23.64
N GLY A 125 -7.32 18.54 22.33
CA GLY A 125 -7.95 17.69 21.33
C GLY A 125 -7.19 16.39 21.07
N GLU A 126 -7.92 15.33 20.72
CA GLU A 126 -7.38 14.06 20.24
C GLU A 126 -7.59 13.95 18.73
N ILE A 127 -6.57 13.43 18.03
CA ILE A 127 -6.61 13.18 16.60
C ILE A 127 -7.14 11.77 16.37
N SER A 128 -8.19 11.64 15.56
CA SER A 128 -8.65 10.34 15.05
C SER A 128 -8.28 10.20 13.58
N HIS A 129 -7.42 9.23 13.25
CA HIS A 129 -7.16 8.84 11.87
C HIS A 129 -8.28 7.91 11.42
N THR A 130 -9.12 8.38 10.49
CA THR A 130 -10.22 7.56 9.94
C THR A 130 -9.70 6.66 8.82
N MET A 131 -8.70 7.13 8.07
CA MET A 131 -8.03 6.40 7.00
C MET A 131 -6.52 6.51 7.17
N SER A 132 -5.81 5.41 6.95
CA SER A 132 -4.34 5.35 6.95
C SER A 132 -3.74 5.24 5.55
N GLU A 133 -4.54 4.87 4.55
CA GLU A 133 -4.13 4.68 3.17
C GLU A 133 -5.23 5.17 2.23
N VAL A 134 -4.85 5.58 1.02
CA VAL A 134 -5.76 6.07 -0.01
C VAL A 134 -5.46 5.42 -1.36
N GLU A 135 -6.51 5.09 -2.11
CA GLU A 135 -6.36 4.57 -3.46
C GLU A 135 -6.12 5.73 -4.44
N VAL A 136 -5.00 5.65 -5.16
CA VAL A 136 -4.59 6.64 -6.16
C VAL A 136 -4.51 6.00 -7.55
N SER A 137 -4.82 6.77 -8.58
CA SER A 137 -4.58 6.45 -9.98
C SER A 137 -3.48 7.34 -10.52
N CYS A 138 -2.38 6.76 -10.98
CA CYS A 138 -1.24 7.50 -11.53
C CYS A 138 -0.49 6.67 -12.58
N LEU A 139 0.43 7.30 -13.30
CA LEU A 139 1.41 6.58 -14.11
C LEU A 139 2.49 6.00 -13.18
N PRO A 140 3.15 4.88 -13.55
CA PRO A 140 4.23 4.30 -12.73
C PRO A 140 5.37 5.28 -12.42
N LYS A 141 5.57 6.30 -13.25
CA LYS A 141 6.60 7.33 -13.09
C LYS A 141 6.27 8.33 -11.97
N ASP A 142 4.99 8.61 -11.77
CA ASP A 142 4.51 9.65 -10.85
C ASP A 142 4.04 9.05 -9.52
N LEU A 143 4.40 7.79 -9.26
CA LEU A 143 3.90 7.01 -8.14
C LEU A 143 4.54 7.50 -6.83
N PRO A 144 3.76 8.06 -5.89
CA PRO A 144 4.29 8.57 -4.64
C PRO A 144 4.48 7.44 -3.62
N GLU A 145 5.56 7.49 -2.85
CA GLU A 145 5.80 6.53 -1.76
C GLU A 145 4.78 6.72 -0.62
N PHE A 146 4.46 7.98 -0.30
CA PHE A 146 3.47 8.38 0.70
C PHE A 146 2.85 9.73 0.31
N ILE A 147 1.71 10.07 0.93
CA ILE A 147 1.09 11.40 0.82
C ILE A 147 1.11 12.05 2.20
N GLU A 148 1.66 13.26 2.29
CA GLU A 148 1.69 14.03 3.53
C GLU A 148 0.34 14.69 3.80
N VAL A 149 -0.10 14.64 5.06
CA VAL A 149 -1.29 15.31 5.56
C VAL A 149 -0.88 16.25 6.69
N ASP A 150 -0.95 17.56 6.43
CA ASP A 150 -0.59 18.57 7.43
C ASP A 150 -1.76 18.85 8.38
N LEU A 151 -1.56 18.54 9.66
CA LEU A 151 -2.56 18.76 10.71
C LEU A 151 -2.33 20.05 11.52
N ALA A 152 -1.29 20.84 11.22
CA ALA A 152 -0.87 21.98 12.06
C ALA A 152 -1.98 23.03 12.28
N LYS A 153 -2.80 23.30 11.26
CA LYS A 153 -3.82 24.37 11.26
C LYS A 153 -5.25 23.86 11.44
N VAL A 154 -5.42 22.57 11.73
CA VAL A 154 -6.74 21.95 11.87
C VAL A 154 -7.30 22.28 13.25
N ALA A 155 -8.52 22.82 13.31
CA ALA A 155 -9.17 23.20 14.56
C ALA A 155 -9.90 22.01 15.22
N ILE A 156 -10.22 22.11 16.52
CA ILE A 156 -11.11 21.14 17.18
C ILE A 156 -12.48 21.13 16.52
N GLY A 157 -13.01 19.94 16.27
CA GLY A 157 -14.28 19.68 15.60
C GLY A 157 -14.19 19.71 14.08
N GLN A 158 -13.01 20.03 13.52
CA GLN A 158 -12.79 20.02 12.08
C GLN A 158 -12.39 18.62 11.60
N THR A 159 -12.85 18.29 10.40
CA THR A 159 -12.49 17.06 9.68
C THR A 159 -11.70 17.46 8.43
N VAL A 160 -10.59 16.77 8.18
CA VAL A 160 -9.81 16.88 6.95
C VAL A 160 -10.39 15.89 5.95
N HIS A 161 -10.76 16.40 4.79
CA HIS A 161 -11.34 15.63 3.70
C HIS A 161 -10.29 15.28 2.63
N LEU A 162 -10.64 14.39 1.70
CA LEU A 162 -9.74 14.03 0.60
C LEU A 162 -9.44 15.24 -0.29
N SER A 163 -10.39 16.16 -0.44
CA SER A 163 -10.21 17.41 -1.19
C SER A 163 -9.15 18.34 -0.61
N ASP A 164 -8.87 18.23 0.68
CA ASP A 164 -7.94 19.11 1.40
C ASP A 164 -6.48 18.62 1.30
N LEU A 165 -6.26 17.44 0.72
CA LEU A 165 -4.94 16.83 0.62
C LEU A 165 -4.10 17.46 -0.50
N THR A 166 -2.82 17.71 -0.21
CA THR A 166 -1.85 18.13 -1.22
C THR A 166 -1.34 16.91 -1.97
N VAL A 167 -1.91 16.67 -3.14
CA VAL A 167 -1.55 15.53 -4.00
C VAL A 167 -0.46 15.96 -5.01
N PRO A 168 0.60 15.16 -5.21
CA PRO A 168 1.64 15.46 -6.19
C PRO A 168 1.12 15.44 -7.63
N ALA A 169 1.83 16.11 -8.54
CA ALA A 169 1.43 16.23 -9.94
C ALA A 169 1.31 14.85 -10.62
N GLY A 170 0.21 14.63 -11.35
CA GLY A 170 -0.03 13.39 -12.10
C GLY A 170 -0.72 12.28 -11.30
N VAL A 171 -1.07 12.53 -10.03
CA VAL A 171 -1.78 11.59 -9.16
C VAL A 171 -3.24 12.01 -8.99
N GLU A 172 -4.16 11.10 -9.28
CA GLU A 172 -5.61 11.29 -9.15
C GLU A 172 -6.14 10.44 -7.98
N LEU A 173 -6.93 11.03 -7.08
CA LEU A 173 -7.61 10.28 -6.02
C LEU A 173 -8.86 9.61 -6.56
N VAL A 174 -8.93 8.28 -6.50
CA VAL A 174 -10.01 7.49 -7.12
C VAL A 174 -11.37 7.83 -6.50
N ALA A 175 -11.43 7.98 -5.17
CA ALA A 175 -12.67 8.32 -4.48
C ALA A 175 -13.23 9.70 -4.88
N LEU A 176 -12.36 10.71 -5.02
CA LEU A 176 -12.76 12.04 -5.49
C LEU A 176 -13.22 12.02 -6.94
N ALA A 177 -12.58 11.22 -7.80
CA ALA A 177 -13.00 11.07 -9.19
C ALA A 177 -14.42 10.49 -9.31
N HIS A 178 -14.87 9.72 -8.32
CA HIS A 178 -16.25 9.22 -8.22
C HIS A 178 -17.21 10.17 -7.48
N GLY A 179 -16.75 11.35 -7.06
CA GLY A 179 -17.55 12.32 -6.30
C GLY A 179 -17.69 12.00 -4.80
N ASN A 180 -16.89 11.07 -4.27
CA ASN A 180 -16.92 10.71 -2.85
C ASN A 180 -15.78 11.40 -2.11
N ASP A 181 -16.12 12.43 -1.34
CA ASP A 181 -15.16 13.15 -0.50
C ASP A 181 -15.13 12.56 0.92
N LEU A 182 -14.22 11.61 1.12
CA LEU A 182 -14.11 10.85 2.37
C LEU A 182 -13.37 11.65 3.45
N ALA A 183 -13.71 11.39 4.71
CA ALA A 183 -12.99 11.92 5.86
C ALA A 183 -11.68 11.15 6.08
N VAL A 184 -10.56 11.88 6.15
CA VAL A 184 -9.22 11.32 6.31
C VAL A 184 -8.82 11.28 7.78
N ALA A 185 -8.92 12.43 8.45
CA ALA A 185 -8.65 12.58 9.87
C ALA A 185 -9.57 13.63 10.48
N ASN A 186 -9.84 13.54 11.77
CA ASN A 186 -10.54 14.58 12.51
C ASN A 186 -9.82 14.89 13.83
N ILE A 187 -10.06 16.08 14.35
CA ILE A 187 -9.64 16.45 15.70
C ILE A 187 -10.89 16.67 16.53
N HIS A 188 -11.05 15.92 17.61
CA HIS A 188 -12.19 16.02 18.50
C HIS A 188 -11.74 16.27 19.95
N ALA A 189 -12.61 16.80 20.79
CA ALA A 189 -12.29 17.01 22.19
C ALA A 189 -12.08 15.66 22.89
N SER A 190 -10.99 15.52 23.66
CA SER A 190 -10.75 14.32 24.46
C SER A 190 -11.92 14.08 25.41
N ARG A 191 -12.41 12.85 25.44
CA ARG A 191 -13.49 12.44 26.35
C ARG A 191 -12.87 12.05 27.70
N VAL A 192 -12.22 12.98 28.38
CA VAL A 192 -11.80 12.73 29.77
C VAL A 192 -13.08 12.64 30.61
N GLN A 193 -13.39 11.41 31.02
CA GLN A 193 -14.34 11.13 32.09
C GLN A 193 -13.73 11.74 33.35
N GLY A 194 -14.29 12.87 33.80
CA GLY A 194 -13.86 13.48 35.06
C GLY A 194 -14.07 12.48 36.19
N GLU A 195 -12.99 12.17 36.91
CA GLU A 195 -13.05 11.82 38.33
C GLU A 195 -12.89 13.08 39.17
#